data_AF-A0A0N8I0G2-F1
#
_entry.id   AF-A0A0N8I0G2-F1
#
_cell.length_a   1.000
_cell.length_b   1.000
_cell.length_c   1.000
_cell.angle_alpha   90.00
_cell.angle_beta   90.00
_cell.angle_gamma   90.00
#
_symmetry.space_group_name_H-M   'P 1'
#
loop_
_entity.id
_entity.type
_entity.pdbx_description
1 polymer ?
#
loop_
_entity_poly.entity_id
_entity_poly.type
_entity_poly.pdbx_seq_one_letter_code
_entity_poly.pdbx_strand_id
1 'polypeptide(L)'
;MRRVSAVLAVAVVVLAGLAPVAAAGPAATADAAVASGSVDATTQVEAENESAPPDPETDRLGWEDGYWHNESIAVDQSDGLTQEELNATIARAKARVELIRGVEFDMDVPVEIVPRSEFANSSGNASYSESFRTFDNVKFEALFLIGEETDSLETQQANRGASIAGYYSPSEDAIVLVTDNESSLQVDEFTLGHELVHAMQDQEFDLANFTSQTRDGANANSGLIEGDANFVQYRYEERCGEGGAWNGTCLRPDGGGGAARRRRTWASTS
;
A
#
# COMPACT_ATOMS: atom_id res chain seq x y z
N MET A 1 -37.02 1.43 -1.65
CA MET A 1 -35.68 1.47 -2.27
C MET A 1 -34.98 2.72 -1.77
N ARG A 2 -34.17 2.61 -0.71
CA ARG A 2 -33.35 3.73 -0.21
C ARG A 2 -32.05 3.71 -1.02
N ARG A 3 -31.77 4.78 -1.74
CA ARG A 3 -30.47 5.00 -2.38
C ARG A 3 -29.49 5.33 -1.25
N VAL A 4 -28.56 4.43 -0.98
CA VAL A 4 -27.42 4.70 -0.10
C VAL A 4 -26.40 5.42 -0.98
N SER A 5 -26.22 6.71 -0.75
CA SER A 5 -25.15 7.48 -1.38
C SER A 5 -23.83 7.06 -0.73
N ALA A 6 -22.97 6.38 -1.48
CA ALA A 6 -21.64 6.02 -1.04
C ALA A 6 -20.84 7.30 -0.78
N VAL A 7 -20.36 7.47 0.45
CA VAL A 7 -19.41 8.50 0.83
C VAL A 7 -18.06 7.79 0.95
N LEU A 8 -17.25 7.83 -0.10
CA LEU A 8 -15.84 7.44 0.01
C LEU A 8 -15.12 8.53 0.81
N ALA A 9 -14.82 8.24 2.08
CA ALA A 9 -13.99 9.09 2.91
C ALA A 9 -12.53 8.66 2.73
N VAL A 10 -11.79 9.33 1.86
CA VAL A 10 -10.32 9.19 1.78
C VAL A 10 -9.70 10.45 2.38
N ALA A 11 -8.97 10.29 3.48
CA ALA A 11 -8.35 11.39 4.22
C ALA A 11 -6.98 11.73 3.60
N VAL A 12 -6.90 12.84 2.86
CA VAL A 12 -5.61 13.39 2.41
C VAL A 12 -4.93 14.08 3.60
N VAL A 13 -3.92 13.43 4.19
CA VAL A 13 -3.11 13.99 5.28
C VAL A 13 -1.84 14.63 4.71
N VAL A 14 -1.68 15.94 4.91
CA VAL A 14 -0.41 16.65 4.67
C VAL A 14 0.45 16.57 5.94
N LEU A 15 1.43 15.66 5.97
CA LEU A 15 2.34 15.46 7.12
C LEU A 15 3.66 16.25 6.96
N ALA A 16 3.77 17.36 7.70
CA ALA A 16 5.02 18.06 7.95
C ALA A 16 5.91 17.24 8.91
N GLY A 17 7.12 16.89 8.45
CA GLY A 17 8.02 15.95 9.13
C GLY A 17 8.86 16.56 10.26
N LEU A 18 9.05 15.77 11.33
CA LEU A 18 10.12 15.92 12.32
C LEU A 18 10.75 14.53 12.53
N ALA A 19 12.03 14.39 12.17
CA ALA A 19 12.77 13.12 12.27
C ALA A 19 13.53 13.04 13.61
N PRO A 20 13.58 11.88 14.28
CA PRO A 20 14.49 11.65 15.40
C PRO A 20 15.83 11.03 14.96
N VAL A 21 16.89 11.42 15.67
CA VAL A 21 18.29 11.00 15.53
C VAL A 21 18.52 9.70 16.29
N ALA A 22 19.20 8.71 15.70
CA ALA A 22 19.67 7.52 16.42
C ALA A 22 21.09 7.10 15.98
N ALA A 23 21.87 6.70 16.99
CA ALA A 23 23.32 6.58 17.03
C ALA A 23 23.84 5.22 16.53
N ALA A 24 25.09 5.21 16.07
CA ALA A 24 25.83 4.04 15.59
C ALA A 24 26.46 3.22 16.73
N GLY A 25 26.50 1.89 16.57
CA GLY A 25 27.28 0.93 17.37
C GLY A 25 27.89 -0.16 16.46
N PRO A 26 28.98 -0.83 16.87
CA PRO A 26 30.00 -1.31 15.93
C PRO A 26 29.88 -2.78 15.50
N ALA A 27 30.59 -3.06 14.40
CA ALA A 27 30.71 -4.32 13.67
C ALA A 27 31.37 -5.47 14.44
N ALA A 28 30.97 -6.70 14.10
CA ALA A 28 31.67 -7.93 14.42
C ALA A 28 31.83 -8.78 13.16
N THR A 29 33.07 -9.23 12.96
CA THR A 29 33.55 -10.12 11.89
C THR A 29 33.36 -11.58 12.27
N ALA A 30 32.99 -12.43 11.31
CA ALA A 30 33.29 -13.86 11.37
C ALA A 30 33.47 -14.43 9.96
N ASP A 31 34.59 -15.11 9.79
CA ASP A 31 35.09 -15.77 8.59
C ASP A 31 35.02 -17.28 8.84
N ALA A 32 34.47 -18.07 7.91
CA ALA A 32 34.63 -19.52 7.87
C ALA A 32 34.14 -20.10 6.53
N ALA A 33 35.09 -20.55 5.70
CA ALA A 33 34.88 -21.35 4.51
C ALA A 33 34.88 -22.85 4.84
N VAL A 34 34.04 -23.67 4.18
CA VAL A 34 34.48 -24.93 3.52
C VAL A 34 33.43 -25.56 2.58
N ALA A 35 33.92 -25.84 1.36
CA ALA A 35 33.84 -27.06 0.56
C ALA A 35 32.52 -27.54 -0.12
N SER A 36 32.67 -27.65 -1.45
CA SER A 36 31.76 -28.18 -2.48
C SER A 36 31.51 -29.69 -2.40
N GLY A 37 30.31 -30.09 -2.83
CA GLY A 37 29.96 -31.46 -3.22
C GLY A 37 28.87 -31.44 -4.29
N SER A 38 29.22 -31.84 -5.51
CA SER A 38 28.33 -31.93 -6.68
C SER A 38 27.65 -33.30 -6.77
N VAL A 39 26.33 -33.34 -6.95
CA VAL A 39 25.60 -34.45 -7.58
C VAL A 39 24.46 -33.93 -8.45
N ASP A 40 24.43 -34.40 -9.68
CA ASP A 40 23.45 -34.11 -10.72
C ASP A 40 22.31 -35.15 -10.64
N ALA A 41 21.07 -34.67 -10.58
CA ALA A 41 19.86 -35.47 -10.80
C ALA A 41 18.71 -34.56 -11.26
N THR A 42 18.40 -34.66 -12.55
CA THR A 42 17.36 -33.95 -13.28
C THR A 42 15.98 -34.08 -12.61
N THR A 43 15.47 -32.96 -12.08
CA THR A 43 14.08 -32.78 -11.65
C THR A 43 13.62 -31.38 -12.07
N GLN A 44 12.36 -31.25 -12.45
CA GLN A 44 11.78 -30.00 -12.97
C GLN A 44 11.93 -28.87 -11.96
N VAL A 45 12.25 -27.67 -12.47
CA VAL A 45 12.66 -26.49 -11.69
C VAL A 45 11.44 -25.91 -10.97
N GLU A 46 11.19 -26.36 -9.74
CA GLU A 46 10.55 -25.54 -8.72
C GLU A 46 11.58 -24.48 -8.30
N ALA A 47 11.16 -23.23 -8.17
CA ALA A 47 12.04 -22.16 -7.70
C ALA A 47 12.58 -22.56 -6.32
N GLU A 48 13.91 -22.65 -6.19
CA GLU A 48 14.57 -23.06 -4.95
C GLU A 48 14.22 -22.08 -3.82
N ASN A 49 13.32 -22.54 -2.94
CA ASN A 49 12.76 -21.83 -1.81
C ASN A 49 13.77 -21.82 -0.64
N GLU A 50 14.92 -21.15 -0.80
CA GLU A 50 16.03 -21.28 0.16
C GLU A 50 15.81 -20.57 1.53
N SER A 51 14.63 -19.97 1.78
CA SER A 51 14.35 -19.21 3.01
C SER A 51 13.06 -19.60 3.73
N ALA A 52 12.03 -20.12 3.04
CA ALA A 52 10.75 -20.41 3.67
C ALA A 52 10.67 -21.85 4.22
N PRO A 53 9.95 -22.07 5.34
CA PRO A 53 9.65 -23.42 5.81
C PRO A 53 8.67 -24.15 4.86
N PRO A 54 8.49 -25.47 5.00
CA PRO A 54 7.49 -26.21 4.22
C PRO A 54 6.08 -25.67 4.43
N ASP A 55 5.25 -25.79 3.39
CA ASP A 55 3.85 -25.38 3.47
C ASP A 55 3.10 -26.07 4.60
N PRO A 56 2.30 -25.31 5.35
CA PRO A 56 1.49 -25.84 6.43
C PRO A 56 0.24 -26.58 5.92
N GLU A 57 -0.27 -27.53 6.71
CA GLU A 57 -1.55 -28.20 6.39
C GLU A 57 -2.76 -27.27 6.52
N THR A 58 -2.64 -26.23 7.34
CA THR A 58 -3.68 -25.24 7.61
C THR A 58 -3.04 -23.86 7.69
N ASP A 59 -3.86 -22.87 7.38
CA ASP A 59 -3.53 -21.46 7.45
C ASP A 59 -2.90 -21.03 8.79
N ARG A 60 -1.96 -20.09 8.71
CA ARG A 60 -1.19 -19.59 9.86
C ARG A 60 -0.46 -18.28 9.53
N LEU A 61 -0.29 -17.47 10.56
CA LEU A 61 0.43 -16.20 10.54
C LEU A 61 1.67 -16.17 9.66
N GLY A 62 1.58 -15.37 8.62
CA GLY A 62 2.67 -15.12 7.68
C GLY A 62 2.78 -16.15 6.57
N TRP A 63 1.75 -16.97 6.35
CA TRP A 63 1.58 -17.85 5.21
C TRP A 63 0.18 -17.64 4.64
N GLU A 64 0.09 -17.28 3.37
CA GLU A 64 -1.17 -16.91 2.74
C GLU A 64 -1.23 -17.45 1.32
N ASP A 65 -2.35 -18.08 0.97
CA ASP A 65 -2.63 -18.58 -0.39
C ASP A 65 -1.48 -19.37 -1.04
N GLY A 66 -0.74 -20.16 -0.23
CA GLY A 66 0.39 -20.98 -0.68
C GLY A 66 1.76 -20.29 -0.67
N TYR A 67 1.89 -19.10 -0.06
CA TYR A 67 3.15 -18.37 -0.02
C TYR A 67 3.52 -17.89 1.37
N TRP A 68 4.75 -18.17 1.80
CA TRP A 68 5.30 -17.55 3.01
C TRP A 68 5.72 -16.10 2.76
N HIS A 69 5.68 -15.28 3.82
CA HIS A 69 6.11 -13.88 3.79
C HIS A 69 7.56 -13.65 3.27
N ASN A 70 8.44 -14.65 3.40
CA ASN A 70 9.84 -14.62 2.97
C ASN A 70 10.13 -15.51 1.75
N GLU A 71 9.10 -16.07 1.13
CA GLU A 71 9.23 -16.88 -0.05
C GLU A 71 9.55 -16.04 -1.29
N SER A 72 10.42 -16.59 -2.12
CA SER A 72 10.71 -16.04 -3.44
C SER A 72 9.55 -16.36 -4.37
N ILE A 73 9.03 -15.35 -5.06
CA ILE A 73 8.03 -15.53 -6.12
C ILE A 73 8.67 -15.21 -7.47
N ALA A 74 8.33 -15.99 -8.48
CA ALA A 74 8.81 -15.79 -9.85
C ALA A 74 7.95 -14.73 -10.54
N VAL A 75 8.17 -13.45 -10.19
CA VAL A 75 7.40 -12.32 -10.73
C VAL A 75 8.34 -11.28 -11.31
N ASP A 76 8.05 -10.85 -12.54
CA ASP A 76 8.64 -9.68 -13.17
C ASP A 76 7.50 -8.81 -13.76
N GLN A 77 7.44 -7.54 -13.39
CA GLN A 77 6.41 -6.61 -13.88
C GLN A 77 6.92 -5.68 -14.98
N SER A 78 8.07 -5.98 -15.59
CA SER A 78 8.68 -5.16 -16.64
C SER A 78 7.83 -5.11 -17.92
N ASP A 79 7.11 -6.17 -18.24
CA ASP A 79 6.10 -6.25 -19.32
C ASP A 79 4.65 -6.19 -18.82
N GLY A 80 4.46 -6.10 -17.51
CA GLY A 80 3.19 -6.05 -16.82
C GLY A 80 2.79 -7.40 -16.23
N LEU A 81 2.15 -7.35 -15.07
CA LEU A 81 1.77 -8.56 -14.34
C LEU A 81 0.69 -9.35 -15.09
N THR A 82 0.93 -10.65 -15.23
CA THR A 82 -0.13 -11.62 -15.49
C THR A 82 -1.00 -11.81 -14.24
N GLN A 83 -2.18 -12.44 -14.40
CA GLN A 83 -3.05 -12.73 -13.25
C GLN A 83 -2.39 -13.67 -12.23
N GLU A 84 -1.57 -14.62 -12.69
CA GLU A 84 -0.85 -15.56 -11.83
C GLU A 84 0.21 -14.84 -10.99
N GLU A 85 1.01 -13.97 -11.62
CA GLU A 85 2.01 -13.16 -10.93
C GLU A 85 1.38 -12.15 -9.96
N LEU A 86 0.23 -11.57 -10.34
CA LEU A 86 -0.54 -10.70 -9.45
C LEU A 86 -1.03 -11.48 -8.22
N ASN A 87 -1.61 -12.67 -8.41
CA ASN A 87 -2.09 -13.50 -7.30
C ASN A 87 -0.95 -13.89 -6.36
N ALA A 88 0.20 -14.33 -6.89
CA ALA A 88 1.38 -14.64 -6.08
C ALA A 88 1.91 -13.41 -5.32
N THR A 89 1.86 -12.23 -5.95
CA THR A 89 2.23 -10.96 -5.30
C THR A 89 1.28 -10.62 -4.15
N ILE A 90 -0.04 -10.76 -4.35
CA ILE A 90 -1.06 -10.48 -3.34
C ILE A 90 -0.92 -11.45 -2.17
N ALA A 91 -0.82 -12.75 -2.43
CA ALA A 91 -0.64 -13.79 -1.43
C ALA A 91 0.56 -13.49 -0.52
N ARG A 92 1.73 -13.25 -1.13
CA ARG A 92 2.93 -12.90 -0.37
C ARG A 92 2.78 -11.57 0.38
N ALA A 93 2.11 -10.57 -0.20
CA ALA A 93 1.87 -9.30 0.46
C ALA A 93 0.94 -9.43 1.67
N LYS A 94 -0.13 -10.24 1.59
CA LYS A 94 -0.99 -10.60 2.73
C LYS A 94 -0.15 -11.21 3.85
N ALA A 95 0.59 -12.28 3.57
CA ALA A 95 1.48 -12.93 4.55
C ALA A 95 2.47 -11.94 5.19
N ARG A 96 3.01 -11.00 4.42
CA ARG A 96 3.90 -9.96 4.93
C ARG A 96 3.20 -8.96 5.86
N VAL A 97 1.98 -8.54 5.52
CA VAL A 97 1.14 -7.67 6.36
C VAL A 97 0.77 -8.39 7.66
N GLU A 98 0.33 -9.65 7.59
CA GLU A 98 0.06 -10.49 8.75
C GLU A 98 1.26 -10.60 9.68
N LEU A 99 2.45 -10.87 9.14
CA LEU A 99 3.67 -10.95 9.94
C LEU A 99 4.00 -9.62 10.64
N ILE A 100 3.78 -8.48 9.98
CA ILE A 100 4.01 -7.17 10.60
C ILE A 100 2.98 -6.90 11.69
N ARG A 101 1.70 -7.21 11.43
CA ARG A 101 0.59 -6.79 12.29
C ARG A 101 0.25 -7.76 13.41
N GLY A 102 0.56 -9.04 13.21
CA GLY A 102 0.28 -10.15 14.11
C GLY A 102 -1.18 -10.61 14.10
N VAL A 103 -1.87 -10.47 12.97
CA VAL A 103 -3.30 -10.77 12.77
C VAL A 103 -3.46 -11.45 11.42
N GLU A 104 -4.30 -12.48 11.33
CA GLU A 104 -4.62 -13.18 10.06
C GLU A 104 -5.62 -12.39 9.22
N PHE A 105 -5.70 -12.64 7.93
CA PHE A 105 -6.90 -12.29 7.16
C PHE A 105 -8.00 -13.36 7.35
N ASP A 106 -9.24 -12.92 7.54
CA ASP A 106 -10.39 -13.83 7.66
C ASP A 106 -11.03 -14.15 6.29
N MET A 107 -10.77 -13.31 5.28
CA MET A 107 -11.41 -13.37 3.97
C MET A 107 -10.45 -13.00 2.84
N ASP A 108 -10.72 -13.54 1.64
CA ASP A 108 -10.06 -13.11 0.40
C ASP A 108 -10.21 -11.60 0.20
N VAL A 109 -9.15 -10.96 -0.28
CA VAL A 109 -9.13 -9.53 -0.61
C VAL A 109 -8.88 -9.37 -2.11
N PRO A 110 -9.94 -9.23 -2.94
CA PRO A 110 -9.80 -8.95 -4.36
C PRO A 110 -8.99 -7.68 -4.61
N VAL A 111 -8.08 -7.73 -5.59
CA VAL A 111 -7.29 -6.56 -6.01
C VAL A 111 -7.46 -6.35 -7.51
N GLU A 112 -7.85 -5.13 -7.87
CA GLU A 112 -7.91 -4.65 -9.26
C GLU A 112 -6.81 -3.61 -9.50
N ILE A 113 -6.20 -3.62 -10.68
CA ILE A 113 -5.24 -2.61 -11.10
C ILE A 113 -5.84 -1.85 -12.28
N VAL A 114 -6.00 -0.54 -12.13
CA VAL A 114 -6.57 0.33 -13.17
C VAL A 114 -5.55 1.38 -13.61
N PRO A 115 -5.51 1.75 -14.91
CA PRO A 115 -4.75 2.89 -15.38
C PRO A 115 -5.25 4.20 -14.75
N ARG A 116 -4.33 5.15 -14.52
CA ARG A 116 -4.69 6.47 -13.97
C ARG A 116 -5.73 7.20 -14.83
N SER A 117 -5.66 7.08 -16.15
CA SER A 117 -6.65 7.69 -17.03
C SER A 117 -8.07 7.17 -16.77
N GLU A 118 -8.22 5.87 -16.50
CA GLU A 118 -9.48 5.23 -16.16
C GLU A 118 -9.98 5.66 -14.78
N PHE A 119 -9.09 5.69 -13.78
CA PHE A 119 -9.41 6.18 -12.44
C PHE A 119 -9.86 7.64 -12.43
N ALA A 120 -9.19 8.51 -13.20
CA ALA A 120 -9.56 9.92 -13.33
C ALA A 120 -10.96 10.08 -13.94
N ASN A 121 -11.31 9.27 -14.94
CA ASN A 121 -12.62 9.32 -15.59
C ASN A 121 -13.75 8.79 -14.69
N SER A 122 -13.52 7.72 -13.92
CA SER A 122 -14.52 7.14 -13.02
C SER A 122 -14.75 7.99 -11.77
N SER A 123 -13.70 8.60 -11.22
CA SER A 123 -13.76 9.45 -10.02
C SER A 123 -14.54 10.76 -10.21
N GLY A 124 -14.74 11.20 -11.46
CA GLY A 124 -15.47 12.42 -11.80
C GLY A 124 -17.00 12.33 -11.76
N ASN A 125 -17.57 11.14 -11.51
CA ASN A 125 -19.01 10.91 -11.67
C ASN A 125 -19.83 11.18 -10.39
N ALA A 126 -19.23 11.82 -9.37
CA ALA A 126 -19.90 12.14 -8.13
C ALA A 126 -20.88 13.31 -8.28
N SER A 127 -22.16 13.09 -7.94
CA SER A 127 -23.18 14.13 -7.97
C SER A 127 -23.33 14.80 -6.60
N TYR A 128 -23.09 16.11 -6.55
CA TYR A 128 -23.23 16.94 -5.36
C TYR A 128 -24.42 17.88 -5.48
N SER A 129 -25.15 18.11 -4.37
CA SER A 129 -26.23 19.11 -4.33
C SER A 129 -25.68 20.52 -4.55
N GLU A 130 -26.49 21.41 -5.13
CA GLU A 130 -26.11 22.82 -5.33
C GLU A 130 -25.67 23.47 -4.01
N SER A 131 -26.40 23.21 -2.92
CA SER A 131 -26.06 23.73 -1.60
C SER A 131 -24.69 23.29 -1.10
N PHE A 132 -24.29 22.03 -1.37
CA PHE A 132 -22.98 21.53 -0.99
C PHE A 132 -21.88 22.16 -1.85
N ARG A 133 -22.11 22.27 -3.17
CA ARG A 133 -21.18 22.94 -4.09
C ARG A 133 -20.92 24.39 -3.67
N THR A 134 -21.97 25.15 -3.39
CA THR A 134 -21.85 26.53 -2.91
C THR A 134 -21.10 26.61 -1.59
N PHE A 135 -21.41 25.73 -0.64
CA PHE A 135 -20.71 25.69 0.64
C PHE A 135 -19.20 25.39 0.47
N ASP A 136 -18.85 24.41 -0.36
CA ASP A 136 -17.46 23.98 -0.55
C ASP A 136 -16.62 25.06 -1.25
N ASN A 137 -17.16 25.68 -2.31
CA ASN A 137 -16.51 26.81 -3.00
C ASN A 137 -16.28 27.98 -2.05
N VAL A 138 -17.33 28.47 -1.35
CA VAL A 138 -17.21 29.60 -0.41
C VAL A 138 -16.20 29.31 0.70
N LYS A 139 -16.16 28.08 1.22
CA LYS A 139 -15.19 27.67 2.25
C LYS A 139 -13.75 27.79 1.75
N PHE A 140 -13.44 27.27 0.56
CA PHE A 140 -12.07 27.30 0.02
C PHE A 140 -11.66 28.68 -0.50
N GLU A 141 -12.60 29.45 -1.07
CA GLU A 141 -12.39 30.85 -1.46
C GLU A 141 -12.11 31.75 -0.25
N ALA A 142 -12.91 31.64 0.82
CA ALA A 142 -12.73 32.43 2.04
C ALA A 142 -11.42 32.13 2.78
N LEU A 143 -10.88 30.93 2.60
CA LEU A 143 -9.56 30.53 3.09
C LEU A 143 -8.41 30.94 2.15
N PHE A 144 -8.72 31.60 1.02
CA PHE A 144 -7.79 31.99 -0.03
C PHE A 144 -6.99 30.82 -0.62
N LEU A 145 -7.57 29.62 -0.62
CA LEU A 145 -6.96 28.42 -1.19
C LEU A 145 -7.24 28.29 -2.70
N ILE A 146 -8.33 28.90 -3.17
CA ILE A 146 -8.73 28.97 -4.58
C ILE A 146 -9.25 30.38 -4.92
N GLY A 147 -9.33 30.71 -6.22
CA GLY A 147 -9.91 31.97 -6.70
C GLY A 147 -11.43 31.89 -6.94
N GLU A 148 -12.07 33.04 -7.13
CA GLU A 148 -13.54 33.18 -7.32
C GLU A 148 -14.09 32.41 -8.54
N GLU A 149 -13.24 32.14 -9.54
CA GLU A 149 -13.60 31.43 -10.77
C GLU A 149 -13.21 29.94 -10.75
N THR A 150 -12.76 29.42 -9.61
CA THR A 150 -12.25 28.04 -9.47
C THR A 150 -13.27 27.15 -8.76
N ASP A 151 -13.68 26.05 -9.39
CA ASP A 151 -14.50 25.04 -8.73
C ASP A 151 -13.65 24.18 -7.78
N SER A 152 -13.96 24.25 -6.50
CA SER A 152 -13.26 23.51 -5.44
C SER A 152 -13.38 22.00 -5.61
N LEU A 153 -14.52 21.49 -6.08
CA LEU A 153 -14.75 20.05 -6.22
C LEU A 153 -14.04 19.50 -7.45
N GLU A 154 -14.01 20.25 -8.55
CA GLU A 154 -13.20 19.92 -9.73
C GLU A 154 -11.71 19.89 -9.37
N THR A 155 -11.23 20.89 -8.63
CA THR A 155 -9.84 20.95 -8.15
C THR A 155 -9.49 19.76 -7.25
N GLN A 156 -10.38 19.43 -6.29
CA GLN A 156 -10.19 18.28 -5.41
C GLN A 156 -10.19 16.96 -6.20
N GLN A 157 -11.07 16.80 -7.19
CA GLN A 157 -11.12 15.62 -8.05
C GLN A 157 -9.86 15.48 -8.91
N ALA A 158 -9.40 16.57 -9.53
CA ALA A 158 -8.17 16.59 -10.30
C ALA A 158 -6.96 16.21 -9.44
N ASN A 159 -6.85 16.78 -8.23
CA ASN A 159 -5.80 16.43 -7.27
C ASN A 159 -5.88 14.95 -6.87
N ARG A 160 -7.10 14.42 -6.62
CA ARG A 160 -7.32 13.01 -6.29
C ARG A 160 -6.83 12.09 -7.43
N GLY A 161 -7.28 12.35 -8.65
CA GLY A 161 -6.90 11.58 -9.84
C GLY A 161 -5.40 11.58 -10.10
N ALA A 162 -4.72 12.69 -9.78
CA ALA A 162 -3.28 12.83 -9.97
C ALA A 162 -2.41 12.21 -8.86
N SER A 163 -2.94 11.98 -7.66
CA SER A 163 -2.11 11.64 -6.48
C SER A 163 -2.43 10.30 -5.82
N ILE A 164 -3.63 9.76 -5.99
CA ILE A 164 -3.97 8.45 -5.41
C ILE A 164 -3.21 7.35 -6.17
N ALA A 165 -2.55 6.48 -5.40
CA ALA A 165 -1.86 5.28 -5.89
C ALA A 165 -2.66 4.00 -5.64
N GLY A 166 -3.62 4.02 -4.71
CA GLY A 166 -4.53 2.92 -4.41
C GLY A 166 -5.58 3.32 -3.37
N TYR A 167 -6.61 2.49 -3.22
CA TYR A 167 -7.58 2.58 -2.13
C TYR A 167 -8.29 1.24 -1.91
N TYR A 168 -8.62 0.93 -0.67
CA TYR A 168 -9.59 -0.09 -0.29
C TYR A 168 -11.02 0.49 -0.31
N SER A 169 -11.99 -0.31 -0.78
CA SER A 169 -13.41 0.02 -0.87
C SER A 169 -14.21 -0.88 0.07
N PRO A 170 -14.59 -0.42 1.29
CA PRO A 170 -15.42 -1.20 2.21
C PRO A 170 -16.81 -1.57 1.68
N SER A 171 -17.28 -0.89 0.61
CA SER A 171 -18.57 -1.22 -0.01
C SER A 171 -18.49 -2.34 -1.04
N GLU A 172 -17.30 -2.60 -1.56
CA GLU A 172 -17.04 -3.61 -2.60
C GLU A 172 -16.13 -4.72 -2.09
N ASP A 173 -15.68 -4.64 -0.83
CA ASP A 173 -14.72 -5.51 -0.18
C ASP A 173 -13.45 -5.74 -1.02
N ALA A 174 -12.99 -4.71 -1.73
CA ALA A 174 -11.93 -4.83 -2.74
C ALA A 174 -10.92 -3.68 -2.68
N ILE A 175 -9.69 -3.98 -3.10
CA ILE A 175 -8.62 -3.00 -3.30
C ILE A 175 -8.55 -2.62 -4.78
N VAL A 176 -8.41 -1.33 -5.04
CA VAL A 176 -8.09 -0.79 -6.36
C VAL A 176 -6.74 -0.11 -6.30
N LEU A 177 -5.77 -0.59 -7.08
CA LEU A 177 -4.48 0.03 -7.28
C LEU A 177 -4.48 0.85 -8.57
N VAL A 178 -3.81 2.00 -8.56
CA VAL A 178 -3.74 2.92 -9.70
C VAL A 178 -2.32 2.91 -10.25
N THR A 179 -2.17 2.51 -11.50
CA THR A 179 -0.89 2.53 -12.21
C THR A 179 -0.77 3.76 -13.13
N ASP A 180 0.44 4.34 -13.21
CA ASP A 180 0.78 5.39 -14.18
C ASP A 180 1.03 4.82 -15.58
N ASN A 181 1.22 3.51 -15.70
CA ASN A 181 1.46 2.85 -16.97
C ASN A 181 0.14 2.44 -17.60
N GLU A 182 -0.21 3.07 -18.72
CA GLU A 182 -1.45 2.83 -19.46
C GLU A 182 -1.46 1.50 -20.24
N SER A 183 -0.29 0.86 -20.39
CA SER A 183 -0.11 -0.32 -21.24
C SER A 183 0.30 -1.60 -20.52
N SER A 184 0.80 -1.49 -19.29
CA SER A 184 1.18 -2.64 -18.47
C SER A 184 0.76 -2.43 -17.02
N LEU A 185 0.14 -3.47 -16.45
CA LEU A 185 -0.31 -3.46 -15.06
C LEU A 185 0.91 -3.65 -14.15
N GLN A 186 1.15 -2.68 -13.26
CA GLN A 186 2.26 -2.70 -12.32
C GLN A 186 1.73 -2.42 -10.91
N VAL A 187 2.38 -3.03 -9.93
CA VAL A 187 2.08 -2.89 -8.50
C VAL A 187 3.26 -2.21 -7.81
N ASP A 188 2.94 -1.27 -6.91
CA ASP A 188 3.84 -0.86 -5.83
C ASP A 188 3.41 -1.63 -4.58
N GLU A 189 4.24 -2.58 -4.13
CA GLU A 189 3.96 -3.40 -2.94
C GLU A 189 3.79 -2.56 -1.67
N PHE A 190 4.32 -1.33 -1.64
CA PHE A 190 4.14 -0.45 -0.48
C PHE A 190 2.71 0.07 -0.41
N THR A 191 2.14 0.46 -1.55
CA THR A 191 0.73 0.84 -1.65
C THR A 191 -0.17 -0.37 -1.39
N LEU A 192 0.13 -1.53 -2.01
CA LEU A 192 -0.63 -2.76 -1.77
C LEU A 192 -0.64 -3.13 -0.27
N GLY A 193 0.52 -3.09 0.38
CA GLY A 193 0.64 -3.36 1.81
C GLY A 193 -0.15 -2.38 2.68
N HIS A 194 -0.22 -1.10 2.31
CA HIS A 194 -1.06 -0.10 2.98
C HIS A 194 -2.55 -0.43 2.83
N GLU A 195 -3.02 -0.71 1.62
CA GLU A 195 -4.44 -1.01 1.37
C GLU A 195 -4.89 -2.34 1.97
N LEU A 196 -4.00 -3.33 2.01
CA LEU A 196 -4.25 -4.61 2.69
C LEU A 196 -4.49 -4.41 4.19
N VAL A 197 -3.87 -3.42 4.83
CA VAL A 197 -4.17 -3.11 6.23
C VAL A 197 -5.57 -2.51 6.38
N HIS A 198 -6.03 -1.70 5.43
CA HIS A 198 -7.41 -1.22 5.45
C HIS A 198 -8.42 -2.35 5.28
N ALA A 199 -8.13 -3.32 4.40
CA ALA A 199 -8.95 -4.53 4.26
C ALA A 199 -8.98 -5.33 5.58
N MET A 200 -7.82 -5.57 6.20
CA MET A 200 -7.74 -6.24 7.51
C MET A 200 -8.50 -5.49 8.60
N GLN A 201 -8.37 -4.16 8.66
CA GLN A 201 -9.08 -3.35 9.63
C GLN A 201 -10.61 -3.42 9.46
N ASP A 202 -11.10 -3.50 8.22
CA ASP A 202 -12.53 -3.62 7.95
C ASP A 202 -13.07 -4.99 8.35
N GLN A 203 -12.32 -6.06 8.07
CA GLN A 203 -12.65 -7.42 8.53
C GLN A 203 -12.75 -7.51 10.05
N GLU A 204 -11.81 -6.90 10.77
CA GLU A 204 -11.73 -6.99 12.24
C GLU A 204 -12.67 -6.02 12.96
N PHE A 205 -12.94 -4.85 12.38
CA PHE A 205 -13.59 -3.75 13.11
C PHE A 205 -14.82 -3.15 12.44
N ASP A 206 -15.17 -3.53 11.20
CA ASP A 206 -16.26 -2.95 10.41
C ASP A 206 -16.09 -1.42 10.31
N LEU A 207 -15.12 -0.99 9.48
CA LEU A 207 -14.71 0.42 9.35
C LEU A 207 -15.89 1.31 8.93
N ALA A 208 -16.85 0.77 8.19
CA ALA A 208 -18.06 1.47 7.78
C ALA A 208 -18.89 2.02 8.96
N ASN A 209 -18.75 1.44 10.16
CA ASN A 209 -19.44 1.90 11.35
C ASN A 209 -18.71 3.04 12.11
N PHE A 210 -17.47 3.38 11.75
CA PHE A 210 -16.71 4.45 12.41
C PHE A 210 -17.09 5.84 11.89
N THR A 211 -18.27 6.31 12.29
CA THR A 211 -18.78 7.63 11.92
C THR A 211 -18.58 8.66 13.02
N SER A 212 -18.43 9.93 12.63
CA SER A 212 -18.36 11.07 13.56
C SER A 212 -19.24 12.22 13.09
N GLN A 213 -19.89 12.90 14.05
CA GLN A 213 -20.68 14.10 13.79
C GLN A 213 -19.83 15.39 13.76
N THR A 214 -18.59 15.32 14.27
CA THR A 214 -17.68 16.47 14.33
C THR A 214 -16.49 16.25 13.41
N ARG A 215 -15.95 17.36 12.89
CA ARG A 215 -14.70 17.34 12.11
C ARG A 215 -13.55 16.75 12.94
N ASP A 216 -13.48 17.11 14.20
CA ASP A 216 -12.44 16.62 15.11
C ASP A 216 -12.52 15.10 15.32
N GLY A 217 -13.72 14.56 15.56
CA GLY A 217 -13.90 13.11 15.68
C GLY A 217 -13.66 12.38 14.35
N ALA A 218 -14.00 12.98 13.22
CA ALA A 218 -13.68 12.39 11.91
C ALA A 218 -12.16 12.33 11.69
N ASN A 219 -11.45 13.42 12.02
CA ASN A 219 -9.99 13.45 11.97
C ASN A 219 -9.34 12.46 12.96
N ALA A 220 -9.93 12.27 14.14
CA ALA A 220 -9.45 11.30 15.13
C ALA A 220 -9.61 9.86 14.62
N ASN A 221 -10.76 9.52 14.02
CA ASN A 221 -10.97 8.22 13.39
C ASN A 221 -9.95 7.98 12.26
N SER A 222 -9.82 8.93 11.32
CA SER A 222 -8.85 8.84 10.23
C SER A 222 -7.41 8.73 10.75
N GLY A 223 -7.03 9.50 11.77
CA GLY A 223 -5.69 9.46 12.32
C GLY A 223 -5.29 8.10 12.91
N LEU A 224 -6.26 7.36 13.48
CA LEU A 224 -6.03 6.01 13.98
C LEU A 224 -5.96 4.98 12.83
N ILE A 225 -6.94 5.01 11.92
CA ILE A 225 -7.06 4.07 10.80
C ILE A 225 -5.86 4.18 9.87
N GLU A 226 -5.59 5.38 9.36
CA GLU A 226 -4.46 5.66 8.47
C GLU A 226 -3.11 5.53 9.19
N GLY A 227 -3.06 5.87 10.48
CA GLY A 227 -1.84 5.79 11.27
C GLY A 227 -1.29 4.38 11.39
N ASP A 228 -2.17 3.39 11.57
CA ASP A 228 -1.81 1.97 11.61
C ASP A 228 -1.33 1.47 10.24
N ALA A 229 -2.07 1.78 9.17
CA ALA A 229 -1.68 1.43 7.80
C ALA A 229 -0.32 2.05 7.42
N ASN A 230 -0.09 3.33 7.72
CA ASN A 230 1.19 4.00 7.53
C ASN A 230 2.33 3.35 8.34
N PHE A 231 2.05 2.90 9.57
CA PHE A 231 3.05 2.21 10.38
C PHE A 231 3.45 0.86 9.77
N VAL A 232 2.47 0.08 9.32
CA VAL A 232 2.71 -1.20 8.65
C VAL A 232 3.46 -0.98 7.34
N GLN A 233 3.03 -0.03 6.50
CA GLN A 233 3.75 0.33 5.27
C GLN A 233 5.21 0.69 5.59
N TYR A 234 5.46 1.53 6.60
CA TYR A 234 6.82 1.89 7.00
C TYR A 234 7.67 0.65 7.37
N ARG A 235 7.10 -0.32 8.10
CA ARG A 235 7.79 -1.59 8.42
C ARG A 235 7.98 -2.48 7.20
N TYR A 236 7.03 -2.46 6.27
CA TYR A 236 7.10 -3.16 5.00
C TYR A 236 8.29 -2.62 4.19
N GLU A 237 8.36 -1.29 4.02
CA GLU A 237 9.47 -0.60 3.36
C GLU A 237 10.83 -0.89 4.02
N GLU A 238 10.90 -0.86 5.35
CA GLU A 238 12.12 -1.16 6.11
C GLU A 238 12.62 -2.59 5.83
N ARG A 239 11.72 -3.57 5.80
CA ARG A 239 12.06 -4.98 5.53
C ARG A 239 12.39 -5.23 4.07
N CYS A 240 11.76 -4.50 3.15
CA CYS A 240 12.08 -4.52 1.71
C CYS A 240 13.41 -3.85 1.37
N GLY A 241 13.86 -2.88 2.18
CA GLY A 241 15.08 -2.12 1.91
C GLY A 241 16.35 -2.99 1.82
N GLU A 242 17.42 -2.41 1.30
CA GLU A 242 18.74 -3.04 1.24
C GLU A 242 19.20 -3.47 2.63
N GLY A 243 19.56 -4.75 2.79
CA GLY A 243 19.91 -5.34 4.09
C GLY A 243 18.72 -5.60 5.03
N GLY A 244 17.49 -5.36 4.57
CA GLY A 244 16.26 -5.74 5.26
C GLY A 244 15.94 -7.23 5.12
N ALA A 245 14.97 -7.70 5.90
CA ALA A 245 14.59 -9.11 5.98
C ALA A 245 14.09 -9.72 4.65
N TRP A 246 13.62 -8.89 3.71
CA TRP A 246 13.15 -9.31 2.38
C TRP A 246 14.08 -8.85 1.26
N ASN A 247 15.23 -8.26 1.60
CA ASN A 247 16.39 -8.04 0.72
C ASN A 247 16.08 -7.52 -0.69
N GLY A 248 15.24 -6.49 -0.82
CA GLY A 248 14.93 -5.86 -2.12
C GLY A 248 13.98 -6.64 -3.02
N THR A 249 13.36 -7.74 -2.57
CA THR A 249 12.47 -8.58 -3.38
C THR A 249 11.08 -7.99 -3.63
N CYS A 250 10.82 -6.77 -3.16
CA CYS A 250 9.51 -6.14 -3.23
C CYS A 250 9.33 -5.38 -4.54
N LEU A 251 8.21 -5.59 -5.21
CA LEU A 251 7.89 -4.99 -6.50
C LEU A 251 7.58 -3.50 -6.36
N ARG A 252 8.16 -2.71 -7.26
CA ARG A 252 7.89 -1.28 -7.42
C ARG A 252 7.90 -0.91 -8.90
N PRO A 253 7.02 -0.01 -9.37
CA PRO A 253 7.06 0.47 -10.75
C PRO A 253 8.37 1.23 -11.02
N ASP A 254 8.96 1.01 -12.19
CA ASP A 254 10.14 1.77 -12.63
C ASP A 254 9.78 3.26 -12.77
N GLY A 255 10.41 4.11 -11.95
CA GLY A 255 10.12 5.55 -11.93
C GLY A 255 9.12 6.00 -10.86
N GLY A 256 8.64 5.09 -10.01
CA GLY A 256 7.86 5.36 -8.79
C GLY A 256 8.70 6.01 -7.67
N GLY A 257 9.33 7.14 -8.00
CA GLY A 257 10.02 8.02 -7.06
C GLY A 257 9.04 8.82 -6.20
N GLY A 258 8.08 8.16 -5.57
CA GLY A 258 7.35 8.72 -4.45
C GLY A 258 8.34 8.98 -3.32
N ALA A 259 8.76 10.25 -3.21
CA ALA A 259 9.68 10.83 -2.23
C ALA A 259 10.35 9.82 -1.29
N ALA A 260 11.28 9.02 -1.83
CA ALA A 260 12.30 8.39 -1.02
C ALA A 260 12.91 9.52 -0.20
N ARG A 261 12.65 9.54 1.10
CA ARG A 261 13.34 10.40 2.05
C ARG A 261 14.80 10.00 1.96
N ARG A 262 15.52 10.60 0.99
CA ARG A 262 16.96 10.48 0.86
C ARG A 262 17.49 10.79 2.24
N ARG A 263 18.06 9.79 2.90
CA ARG A 263 18.85 10.00 4.11
C ARG A 263 19.88 11.06 3.74
N ARG A 264 19.72 12.28 4.23
CA ARG A 264 20.79 13.28 4.16
C ARG A 264 21.89 12.75 5.04
N THR A 265 22.86 12.07 4.44
CA THR A 265 24.17 11.85 5.04
C THR A 265 24.81 13.21 5.21
N TRP A 266 24.73 13.75 6.43
CA TRP A 266 25.56 14.88 6.82
C TRP A 266 26.99 14.35 6.98
N ALA A 267 27.80 14.48 5.94
CA ALA A 267 29.24 14.42 6.08
C ALA A 267 29.68 15.59 6.95
N SER A 268 30.15 15.31 8.17
CA SER A 268 30.79 16.33 9.00
C SER A 268 32.20 16.55 8.44
N THR A 269 32.42 17.66 7.74
CA THR A 269 33.78 18.18 7.55
C THR A 269 34.25 18.78 8.86
N SER A 270 35.30 18.18 9.44
CA SER A 270 36.20 18.84 10.39
C SER A 270 37.23 19.68 9.63
#